data_AF-B4DBI8-F1
#
_entry.id   AF-B4DBI8-F1
#
_cell.length_a   1.000
_cell.length_b   1.000
_cell.length_c   1.000
_cell.angle_alpha   90.00
_cell.angle_beta   90.00
_cell.angle_gamma   90.00
#
_symmetry.space_group_name_H-M   'P 1'
#
loop_
_entity.id
_entity.type
_entity.pdbx_description
1 polymer ?
#
loop_
_entity_poly.entity_id
_entity_poly.type
_entity_poly.pdbx_seq_one_letter_code
_entity_poly.pdbx_strand_id
1 'polypeptide(L)'
;MKAVLALVLIVLALPLTVRASEIDTLVQQIKRTRNTSRGISDDEQKIAGKLQAIGASAIPSLLPLLRDPNQNVRDAAAYVLRDMPGLREEHLAPLIEAYHRDHGGWVGPAIASIGTPDAIDFLVEELVRARETENQTTWAIKLLGEKAIPPLLRVYQTNLGWDERLAQTMDHVFHELAAHAEPAVDPLRQIVNDEKASTARRIHAMRALGAIGLTAERATPDLQKMQASADPDLSAAAMGAILQMGGAASAPLLAESLVTAKEDSIRLLVLRDIASLHERGRAAGPTVVKYLSSANWEVRLCAVRTLGYIGYQESAGELIRLLGCVEDWRVVMSAAEALGRMEVKAALPALTKVSQDHWFPPVRSAAITALPAIRDRIHPKSRYPDDNFPLEFFDYWNAGLGMEILNDADANRIRFPIQAAKSEVPKAVLTKLEANGETRGIYCGLKVDGGYLVGRDSGEWGGDIVFIDDQGKSQMVLRENTQAVYQTPNGILATTGLDHLGMNGGVLYRLEKNAAGQWQGHPWRQLPGAPFFSRLLKDGRLLVNCDGGIVVVSPNGDMQLLTRKEVLKP
;
A
#
# COMPACT_ATOMS: atom_id res chain seq x y z
N MET A 1 34.47 59.45 -12.52
CA MET A 1 34.04 58.38 -13.44
C MET A 1 33.53 57.22 -12.58
N LYS A 2 32.20 56.95 -12.59
CA LYS A 2 31.45 55.80 -12.01
C LYS A 2 31.56 55.63 -10.47
N ALA A 3 30.57 55.88 -9.59
CA ALA A 3 29.11 55.66 -9.55
C ALA A 3 28.68 54.20 -9.72
N VAL A 4 28.45 53.48 -8.60
CA VAL A 4 27.47 52.37 -8.41
C VAL A 4 27.11 52.34 -6.91
N LEU A 5 26.02 52.99 -6.49
CA LEU A 5 24.64 52.50 -6.29
C LEU A 5 24.44 51.67 -4.99
N ALA A 6 24.11 52.37 -3.90
CA ALA A 6 23.44 51.80 -2.75
C ALA A 6 21.93 51.77 -3.06
N LEU A 7 21.36 50.58 -3.20
CA LEU A 7 19.93 50.38 -3.44
C LEU A 7 19.18 50.51 -2.11
N VAL A 8 18.65 51.70 -1.84
CA VAL A 8 17.69 51.94 -0.75
C VAL A 8 16.34 51.39 -1.19
N LEU A 9 15.86 50.34 -0.53
CA LEU A 9 14.50 49.82 -0.66
C LEU A 9 13.53 50.82 0.00
N ILE A 10 12.99 51.74 -0.81
CA ILE A 10 11.87 52.60 -0.42
C ILE A 10 10.59 51.78 -0.61
N VAL A 11 10.02 51.28 0.49
CA VAL A 11 8.64 50.78 0.52
C VAL A 11 7.73 52.00 0.45
N LEU A 12 7.31 52.38 -0.76
CA LEU A 12 6.30 53.42 -0.98
C LEU A 12 4.97 52.94 -0.42
N ALA A 13 4.57 53.48 0.74
CA ALA A 13 3.21 53.35 1.25
C ALA A 13 2.28 54.09 0.28
N LEU A 14 1.49 53.34 -0.51
CA LEU A 14 0.42 53.89 -1.32
C LEU A 14 -0.55 54.69 -0.43
N PRO A 15 -1.04 55.86 -0.88
CA PRO A 15 -2.00 56.66 -0.12
C PRO A 15 -3.29 55.84 0.17
N LEU A 16 -3.86 56.01 1.37
CA LEU A 16 -5.01 55.25 1.88
C LEU A 16 -6.20 55.20 0.89
N THR A 17 -6.42 56.27 0.13
CA THR A 17 -7.49 56.38 -0.88
C THR A 17 -7.29 55.45 -2.08
N VAL A 18 -6.04 55.24 -2.51
CA VAL A 18 -5.72 54.34 -3.63
C VAL A 18 -5.90 52.89 -3.19
N ARG A 19 -5.49 52.54 -1.97
CA ARG A 19 -5.72 51.20 -1.40
C ARG A 19 -7.20 50.85 -1.26
N ALA A 20 -8.04 51.80 -0.84
CA ALA A 20 -9.49 51.57 -0.76
C ALA A 20 -10.10 51.29 -2.15
N SER A 21 -9.71 52.06 -3.18
CA SER A 21 -10.18 51.85 -4.54
C SER A 21 -9.74 50.51 -5.15
N GLU A 22 -8.56 50.02 -4.75
CA GLU A 22 -8.04 48.72 -5.17
C GLU A 22 -8.79 47.57 -4.49
N ILE A 23 -9.05 47.65 -3.18
CA ILE A 23 -9.88 46.67 -2.45
C ILE A 23 -11.26 46.57 -3.09
N ASP A 24 -11.93 47.69 -3.35
CA ASP A 24 -13.25 47.70 -3.96
C ASP A 24 -13.23 47.04 -5.34
N THR A 25 -12.19 47.31 -6.14
CA THR A 25 -12.05 46.69 -7.46
C THR A 25 -11.92 45.17 -7.36
N LEU A 26 -11.08 44.67 -6.44
CA LEU A 26 -10.90 43.23 -6.22
C LEU A 26 -12.16 42.57 -5.66
N VAL A 27 -12.87 43.22 -4.74
CA VAL A 27 -14.16 42.74 -4.21
C VAL A 27 -15.22 42.67 -5.31
N GLN A 28 -15.27 43.65 -6.21
CA GLN A 28 -16.18 43.59 -7.36
C GLN A 28 -15.81 42.48 -8.34
N GLN A 29 -14.53 42.11 -8.45
CA GLN A 29 -14.12 40.94 -9.23
C GLN A 29 -14.64 39.64 -8.61
N ILE A 30 -14.55 39.48 -7.27
CA ILE A 30 -15.14 38.34 -6.54
C ILE A 30 -16.66 38.23 -6.81
N LYS A 31 -17.39 39.34 -6.83
CA LYS A 31 -18.84 39.32 -7.12
C LYS A 31 -19.17 38.92 -8.55
N ARG A 32 -18.25 39.11 -9.49
CA ARG A 32 -18.45 38.85 -10.91
C ARG A 32 -18.00 37.46 -11.33
N THR A 33 -17.25 36.74 -10.50
CA THR A 33 -16.81 35.38 -10.79
C THR A 33 -18.01 34.45 -10.90
N ARG A 34 -18.23 33.94 -12.11
CA ARG A 34 -19.28 32.97 -12.46
C ARG A 34 -18.70 31.56 -12.43
N ASN A 35 -18.00 31.20 -11.36
CA ASN A 35 -17.47 29.85 -11.25
C ASN A 35 -18.64 28.84 -11.24
N THR A 36 -18.77 28.04 -12.30
CA THR A 36 -19.80 27.00 -12.42
C THR A 36 -19.28 25.63 -12.00
N SER A 37 -18.01 25.53 -11.63
CA SER A 37 -17.34 24.32 -11.14
C SER A 37 -17.29 24.30 -9.62
N ARG A 38 -17.20 23.09 -9.06
CA ARG A 38 -17.05 22.87 -7.61
C ARG A 38 -15.62 23.26 -7.18
N GLY A 39 -15.46 24.26 -6.31
CA GLY A 39 -14.15 24.68 -5.75
C GLY A 39 -13.71 26.10 -6.14
N ILE A 40 -12.54 26.53 -5.68
CA ILE A 40 -11.98 27.88 -5.93
C ILE A 40 -11.10 27.87 -7.18
N SER A 41 -11.45 28.69 -8.17
CA SER A 41 -10.73 28.81 -9.45
C SER A 41 -9.37 29.50 -9.32
N ASP A 42 -8.48 29.29 -10.29
CA ASP A 42 -7.15 29.93 -10.32
C ASP A 42 -7.23 31.47 -10.27
N ASP A 43 -8.25 32.06 -10.89
CA ASP A 43 -8.45 33.50 -10.86
C ASP A 43 -8.94 33.99 -9.49
N GLU A 44 -9.83 33.23 -8.83
CA GLU A 44 -10.24 33.51 -7.45
C GLU A 44 -9.06 33.37 -6.48
N GLN A 45 -8.16 32.40 -6.68
CA GLN A 45 -6.94 32.26 -5.89
C GLN A 45 -5.99 33.46 -6.07
N LYS A 46 -5.81 33.96 -7.30
CA LYS A 46 -5.01 35.17 -7.55
C LYS A 46 -5.61 36.41 -6.89
N ILE A 47 -6.94 36.55 -6.94
CA ILE A 47 -7.64 37.66 -6.29
C ILE A 47 -7.50 37.55 -4.76
N ALA A 48 -7.66 36.35 -4.21
CA ALA A 48 -7.47 36.06 -2.79
C ALA A 48 -6.07 36.47 -2.32
N GLY A 49 -5.02 36.04 -3.03
CA GLY A 49 -3.64 36.39 -2.69
C GLY A 49 -3.36 37.90 -2.69
N LYS A 50 -3.97 38.65 -3.61
CA LYS A 50 -3.87 40.13 -3.62
C LYS A 50 -4.54 40.75 -2.40
N LEU A 51 -5.76 40.32 -2.07
CA LEU A 51 -6.50 40.81 -0.91
C LEU A 51 -5.80 40.46 0.41
N GLN A 52 -5.27 39.24 0.52
CA GLN A 52 -4.47 38.79 1.66
C GLN A 52 -3.18 39.61 1.82
N ALA A 53 -2.52 39.97 0.71
CA ALA A 53 -1.34 40.83 0.73
C ALA A 53 -1.66 42.27 1.17
N ILE A 54 -2.87 42.77 0.89
CA ILE A 54 -3.37 44.05 1.43
C ILE A 54 -3.58 43.96 2.94
N GLY A 55 -4.04 42.80 3.44
CA GLY A 55 -4.18 42.50 4.86
C GLY A 55 -5.41 43.13 5.51
N ALA A 56 -5.33 43.41 6.81
CA ALA A 56 -6.46 43.76 7.67
C ALA A 56 -7.42 44.84 7.14
N SER A 57 -6.94 45.80 6.34
CA SER A 57 -7.79 46.83 5.74
C SER A 57 -8.82 46.30 4.74
N ALA A 58 -8.65 45.09 4.21
CA ALA A 58 -9.61 44.45 3.32
C ALA A 58 -10.77 43.76 4.08
N ILE A 59 -10.60 43.45 5.37
CA ILE A 59 -11.58 42.68 6.17
C ILE A 59 -12.98 43.33 6.18
N PRO A 60 -13.12 44.66 6.40
CA PRO A 60 -14.44 45.30 6.41
C PRO A 60 -15.20 45.18 5.09
N SER A 61 -14.50 45.08 3.96
CA SER A 61 -15.10 44.90 2.64
C SER A 61 -15.43 43.43 2.33
N LEU A 62 -14.77 42.48 3.02
CA LEU A 62 -14.95 41.05 2.82
C LEU A 62 -16.07 40.45 3.68
N LEU A 63 -16.20 40.86 4.94
CA LEU A 63 -17.21 40.31 5.85
C LEU A 63 -18.66 40.44 5.33
N PRO A 64 -19.07 41.56 4.70
CA PRO A 64 -20.42 41.66 4.12
C PRO A 64 -20.68 40.63 3.00
N LEU A 65 -19.64 40.18 2.29
CA LEU A 65 -19.77 39.21 1.20
C LEU A 65 -20.17 37.82 1.71
N LEU A 66 -19.91 37.51 2.99
CA LEU A 66 -20.36 36.26 3.62
C LEU A 66 -21.90 36.16 3.72
N ARG A 67 -22.63 37.26 3.48
CA ARG A 67 -24.10 37.28 3.43
C ARG A 67 -24.65 37.38 2.00
N ASP A 68 -23.78 37.36 0.98
CA ASP A 68 -24.20 37.48 -0.41
C ASP A 68 -25.16 36.35 -0.81
N PRO A 69 -26.24 36.61 -1.58
CA PRO A 69 -27.16 35.56 -2.01
C PRO A 69 -26.48 34.46 -2.85
N ASN A 70 -25.37 34.77 -3.54
CA ASN A 70 -24.62 33.79 -4.32
C ASN A 70 -23.61 33.01 -3.47
N GLN A 71 -23.78 31.69 -3.39
CA GLN A 71 -22.90 30.81 -2.61
C GLN A 71 -21.42 30.91 -3.04
N ASN A 72 -21.15 31.03 -4.33
CA ASN A 72 -19.76 31.14 -4.82
C ASN A 72 -19.06 32.41 -4.31
N VAL A 73 -19.81 33.51 -4.15
CA VAL A 73 -19.27 34.76 -3.60
C VAL A 73 -18.95 34.58 -2.12
N ARG A 74 -19.82 33.88 -1.38
CA ARG A 74 -19.58 33.55 0.04
C ARG A 74 -18.35 32.65 0.20
N ASP A 75 -18.25 31.58 -0.61
CA ASP A 75 -17.13 30.65 -0.58
C ASP A 75 -15.81 31.33 -0.94
N ALA A 76 -15.79 32.19 -1.96
CA ALA A 76 -14.61 32.96 -2.33
C ALA A 76 -14.21 33.94 -1.22
N ALA A 77 -15.17 34.66 -0.63
CA ALA A 77 -14.89 35.56 0.49
C ALA A 77 -14.33 34.81 1.71
N ALA A 78 -14.92 33.67 2.06
CA ALA A 78 -14.44 32.80 3.14
C ALA A 78 -13.05 32.25 2.84
N TYR A 79 -12.76 31.88 1.59
CA TYR A 79 -11.43 31.44 1.16
C TYR A 79 -10.38 32.54 1.32
N VAL A 80 -10.71 33.79 0.94
CA VAL A 80 -9.81 34.94 1.17
C VAL A 80 -9.56 35.12 2.67
N LEU A 81 -10.63 35.07 3.48
CA LEU A 81 -10.57 35.29 4.92
C LEU A 81 -9.76 34.21 5.65
N ARG A 82 -9.74 32.96 5.16
CA ARG A 82 -8.98 31.85 5.76
C ARG A 82 -7.55 32.23 6.15
N ASP A 83 -6.79 32.80 5.20
CA ASP A 83 -5.39 33.16 5.40
C ASP A 83 -5.20 34.67 5.55
N MET A 84 -6.25 35.40 5.94
CA MET A 84 -6.23 36.87 6.02
C MET A 84 -5.44 37.37 7.24
N PRO A 85 -4.33 38.10 7.03
CA PRO A 85 -3.61 38.71 8.15
C PRO A 85 -4.48 39.76 8.86
N GLY A 86 -4.58 39.65 10.18
CA GLY A 86 -5.29 40.62 11.01
C GLY A 86 -6.74 40.27 11.35
N LEU A 87 -7.21 39.07 11.03
CA LEU A 87 -8.40 38.52 11.68
C LEU A 87 -8.20 38.44 13.20
N ARG A 88 -9.27 38.72 13.94
CA ARG A 88 -9.29 38.97 15.40
C ARG A 88 -10.66 38.62 15.96
N GLU A 89 -10.77 38.55 17.28
CA GLU A 89 -12.00 38.26 18.02
C GLU A 89 -13.21 39.10 17.57
N GLU A 90 -13.01 40.40 17.31
CA GLU A 90 -14.08 41.31 16.85
C GLU A 90 -14.74 40.89 15.52
N HIS A 91 -14.07 40.03 14.74
CA HIS A 91 -14.57 39.48 13.48
C HIS A 91 -15.25 38.11 13.62
N LEU A 92 -15.26 37.51 14.82
CA LEU A 92 -15.76 36.15 15.04
C LEU A 92 -17.27 36.03 14.81
N ALA A 93 -18.07 36.96 15.33
CA ALA A 93 -19.53 36.87 15.24
C ALA A 93 -20.06 36.81 13.79
N PRO A 94 -19.62 37.67 12.84
CA PRO A 94 -20.00 37.53 11.43
C PRO A 94 -19.57 36.20 10.79
N LEU A 95 -18.43 35.63 11.20
CA LEU A 95 -17.95 34.33 10.70
C LEU A 95 -18.80 33.18 11.24
N ILE A 96 -19.18 33.20 12.52
CA ILE A 96 -20.10 32.20 13.10
C ILE A 96 -21.46 32.25 12.41
N GLU A 97 -22.00 33.44 12.15
CA GLU A 97 -23.25 33.59 11.40
C GLU A 97 -23.14 32.96 9.99
N ALA A 98 -22.03 33.20 9.31
CA ALA A 98 -21.77 32.61 7.99
C ALA A 98 -21.63 31.09 8.06
N TYR A 99 -20.94 30.56 9.09
CA TYR A 99 -20.77 29.13 9.29
C TYR A 99 -22.12 28.42 9.49
N HIS A 100 -23.03 28.99 10.27
CA HIS A 100 -24.37 28.39 10.45
C HIS A 100 -25.25 28.45 9.20
N ARG A 101 -24.98 29.38 8.28
CA ARG A 101 -25.76 29.51 7.03
C ARG A 101 -25.47 28.38 6.06
N ASP A 102 -24.19 28.07 5.85
CA ASP A 102 -23.75 27.14 4.81
C ASP A 102 -23.13 25.85 5.37
N HIS A 103 -23.11 25.70 6.70
CA HIS A 103 -22.60 24.54 7.45
C HIS A 103 -21.28 23.99 6.87
N GLY A 104 -20.22 24.79 6.97
CA GLY A 104 -18.88 24.40 6.53
C GLY A 104 -18.30 25.30 5.44
N GLY A 105 -17.47 24.73 4.58
CA GLY A 105 -16.68 25.48 3.59
C GLY A 105 -15.46 26.16 4.20
N TRP A 106 -14.97 27.24 3.58
CA TRP A 106 -13.74 27.92 4.00
C TRP A 106 -13.89 28.78 5.27
N VAL A 107 -15.12 28.91 5.80
CA VAL A 107 -15.39 29.73 7.00
C VAL A 107 -14.79 29.11 8.26
N GLY A 108 -14.88 27.78 8.43
CA GLY A 108 -14.28 27.10 9.58
C GLY A 108 -12.77 27.38 9.71
N PRO A 109 -11.98 27.18 8.64
CA PRO A 109 -10.58 27.57 8.60
C PRO A 109 -10.32 29.07 8.88
N ALA A 110 -11.19 29.98 8.43
CA ALA A 110 -11.11 31.39 8.78
C ALA A 110 -11.34 31.64 10.28
N ILE A 111 -12.30 30.95 10.90
CA ILE A 111 -12.51 30.97 12.35
C ILE A 111 -11.27 30.44 13.08
N ALA A 112 -10.69 29.33 12.62
CA ALA A 112 -9.46 28.78 13.20
C ALA A 112 -8.28 29.76 13.16
N SER A 113 -8.16 30.55 12.09
CA SER A 113 -7.09 31.55 11.96
C SER A 113 -7.12 32.64 13.04
N ILE A 114 -8.29 32.92 13.64
CA ILE A 114 -8.43 33.85 14.78
C ILE A 114 -7.69 33.30 16.01
N GLY A 115 -7.84 32.00 16.27
CA GLY A 115 -7.08 31.26 17.28
C GLY A 115 -7.30 31.71 18.73
N THR A 116 -8.41 32.38 19.03
CA THR A 116 -8.84 32.76 20.38
C THR A 116 -9.62 31.62 21.05
N PRO A 117 -9.76 31.61 22.39
CA PRO A 117 -10.52 30.57 23.10
C PRO A 117 -11.93 30.38 22.54
N ASP A 118 -12.68 31.46 22.31
CA ASP A 118 -14.07 31.41 21.84
C ASP A 118 -14.17 30.84 20.41
N ALA A 119 -13.23 31.19 19.54
CA ALA A 119 -13.15 30.64 18.17
C ALA A 119 -12.83 29.14 18.18
N ILE A 120 -11.92 28.70 19.05
CA ILE A 120 -11.55 27.28 19.18
C ILE A 120 -12.72 26.48 19.78
N ASP A 121 -13.34 27.01 20.83
CA ASP A 121 -14.46 26.37 21.52
C ASP A 121 -15.65 26.19 20.58
N PHE A 122 -15.99 27.20 19.78
CA PHE A 122 -16.99 27.08 18.73
C PHE A 122 -16.71 25.92 17.76
N LEU A 123 -15.47 25.81 17.25
CA LEU A 123 -15.11 24.76 16.31
C LEU A 123 -15.18 23.36 16.93
N VAL A 124 -14.79 23.20 18.19
CA VAL A 124 -14.88 21.92 18.91
C VAL A 124 -16.33 21.57 19.24
N GLU A 125 -17.17 22.54 19.60
CA GLU A 125 -18.60 22.32 19.80
C GLU A 125 -19.28 21.87 18.49
N GLU A 126 -18.95 22.52 17.38
CA GLU A 126 -19.46 22.13 16.06
C GLU A 126 -18.95 20.76 15.61
N LEU A 127 -17.70 20.40 15.91
CA LEU A 127 -17.18 19.05 15.70
C LEU A 127 -18.02 18.01 16.44
N VAL A 128 -18.28 18.24 17.74
CA VAL A 128 -19.05 17.31 18.59
C VAL A 128 -20.52 17.23 18.18
N ARG A 129 -21.08 18.36 17.72
CA ARG A 129 -22.46 18.45 17.22
C ARG A 129 -22.63 17.72 15.90
N ALA A 130 -21.72 17.93 14.94
CA ALA A 130 -21.81 17.36 13.60
C ALA A 130 -21.44 15.86 13.57
N ARG A 131 -20.40 15.44 14.31
CA ARG A 131 -19.91 14.05 14.34
C ARG A 131 -19.50 13.54 12.95
N GLU A 132 -18.81 14.40 12.21
CA GLU A 132 -18.35 14.15 10.84
C GLU A 132 -16.82 14.19 10.75
N THR A 133 -16.25 13.38 9.87
CA THR A 133 -14.80 13.31 9.58
C THR A 133 -14.50 13.92 8.21
N GLU A 134 -13.22 14.23 7.94
CA GLU A 134 -12.73 14.65 6.61
C GLU A 134 -13.46 15.88 6.03
N ASN A 135 -13.93 16.77 6.90
CA ASN A 135 -14.60 18.01 6.51
C ASN A 135 -13.77 19.25 6.88
N GLN A 136 -14.24 20.42 6.45
CA GLN A 136 -13.52 21.67 6.65
C GLN A 136 -13.37 22.06 8.13
N THR A 137 -14.24 21.56 9.02
CA THR A 137 -14.16 21.77 10.47
C THR A 137 -13.06 20.93 11.09
N THR A 138 -12.95 19.65 10.71
CA THR A 138 -11.82 18.80 11.13
C THR A 138 -10.48 19.36 10.63
N TRP A 139 -10.46 19.90 9.40
CA TRP A 139 -9.29 20.61 8.88
C TRP A 139 -8.99 21.91 9.62
N ALA A 140 -10.00 22.70 9.98
CA ALA A 140 -9.84 23.90 10.81
C ALA A 140 -9.21 23.56 12.17
N ILE A 141 -9.65 22.46 12.79
CA ILE A 141 -9.07 21.97 14.05
C ILE A 141 -7.63 21.51 13.87
N LYS A 142 -7.30 20.83 12.76
CA LYS A 142 -5.92 20.51 12.41
C LYS A 142 -5.04 21.76 12.31
N LEU A 143 -5.53 22.83 11.67
CA LEU A 143 -4.80 24.11 11.54
C LEU A 143 -4.54 24.78 12.89
N LEU A 144 -5.41 24.59 13.88
CA LEU A 144 -5.19 25.09 15.25
C LEU A 144 -4.03 24.37 15.96
N GLY A 145 -3.71 23.14 15.57
CA GLY A 145 -2.64 22.34 16.16
C GLY A 145 -2.84 22.15 17.67
N GLU A 146 -1.76 22.36 18.42
CA GLU A 146 -1.74 22.20 19.89
C GLU A 146 -2.80 23.04 20.62
N LYS A 147 -3.24 24.17 20.05
CA LYS A 147 -4.25 25.03 20.66
C LYS A 147 -5.62 24.36 20.78
N ALA A 148 -5.92 23.39 19.91
CA ALA A 148 -7.17 22.65 19.97
C ALA A 148 -7.19 21.60 21.10
N ILE A 149 -6.03 21.22 21.65
CA ILE A 149 -5.91 20.11 22.59
C ILE A 149 -6.71 20.33 23.88
N PRO A 150 -6.60 21.48 24.59
CA PRO A 150 -7.33 21.64 25.84
C PRO A 150 -8.86 21.55 25.67
N PRO A 151 -9.49 22.21 24.66
CA PRO A 151 -10.92 22.02 24.40
C PRO A 151 -11.31 20.60 23.97
N LEU A 152 -10.51 19.93 23.14
CA LEU A 152 -10.75 18.52 22.77
C LEU A 152 -10.72 17.59 24.00
N LEU A 153 -9.81 17.82 24.94
CA LEU A 153 -9.75 17.04 26.19
C LEU A 153 -10.97 17.25 27.09
N ARG A 154 -11.61 18.44 27.04
CA ARG A 154 -12.85 18.68 27.80
C ARG A 154 -13.99 17.79 27.32
N VAL A 155 -14.03 17.41 26.04
CA VAL A 155 -15.04 16.47 25.50
C VAL A 155 -15.04 15.17 26.31
N TYR A 156 -13.86 14.63 26.65
CA TYR A 156 -13.71 13.43 27.48
C TYR A 156 -14.23 13.59 28.91
N GLN A 157 -14.37 14.81 29.43
CA GLN A 157 -14.84 15.08 30.78
C GLN A 157 -16.36 15.25 30.86
N THR A 158 -17.04 15.41 29.73
CA THR A 158 -18.46 15.71 29.65
C THR A 158 -19.32 14.47 29.43
N ASN A 159 -20.59 14.53 29.83
CA ASN A 159 -21.56 13.45 29.60
C ASN A 159 -22.35 13.68 28.29
N LEU A 160 -21.66 13.87 27.16
CA LEU A 160 -22.26 14.33 25.89
C LEU A 160 -22.99 13.26 25.07
N GLY A 161 -23.42 12.14 25.67
CA GLY A 161 -24.07 11.07 24.91
C GLY A 161 -23.13 10.52 23.82
N TRP A 162 -21.98 10.01 24.28
CA TRP A 162 -20.92 9.48 23.42
C TRP A 162 -21.42 8.28 22.62
N ASP A 163 -21.29 8.34 21.30
CA ASP A 163 -21.58 7.24 20.38
C ASP A 163 -20.36 6.93 19.51
N GLU A 164 -20.49 5.91 18.65
CA GLU A 164 -19.39 5.48 17.78
C GLU A 164 -19.00 6.57 16.76
N ARG A 165 -19.93 7.41 16.30
CA ARG A 165 -19.61 8.49 15.36
C ARG A 165 -18.76 9.57 16.01
N LEU A 166 -19.08 9.96 17.24
CA LEU A 166 -18.25 10.89 18.01
C LEU A 166 -16.87 10.26 18.29
N ALA A 167 -16.82 8.96 18.64
CA ALA A 167 -15.55 8.26 18.82
C ALA A 167 -14.67 8.34 17.56
N GLN A 168 -15.22 7.99 16.39
CA GLN A 168 -14.51 8.07 15.10
C GLN A 168 -14.08 9.49 14.76
N THR A 169 -14.91 10.49 15.06
CA THR A 169 -14.59 11.90 14.85
C THR A 169 -13.39 12.33 15.70
N MET A 170 -13.39 11.97 16.99
CA MET A 170 -12.27 12.28 17.89
C MET A 170 -10.99 11.53 17.46
N ASP A 171 -11.09 10.25 17.12
CA ASP A 171 -9.97 9.45 16.62
C ASP A 171 -9.35 10.10 15.37
N HIS A 172 -10.18 10.48 14.39
CA HIS A 172 -9.72 11.15 13.17
C HIS A 172 -9.02 12.48 13.48
N VAL A 173 -9.57 13.31 14.37
CA VAL A 173 -8.95 14.59 14.74
C VAL A 173 -7.59 14.38 15.41
N PHE A 174 -7.47 13.43 16.34
CA PHE A 174 -6.18 13.13 16.96
C PHE A 174 -5.16 12.56 15.95
N HIS A 175 -5.62 11.76 14.99
CA HIS A 175 -4.78 11.28 13.89
C HIS A 175 -4.26 12.44 13.03
N GLU A 176 -5.13 13.34 12.61
CA GLU A 176 -4.78 14.49 11.77
C GLU A 176 -3.85 15.50 12.48
N LEU A 177 -4.00 15.64 13.80
CA LEU A 177 -3.10 16.45 14.63
C LEU A 177 -1.71 15.81 14.76
N ALA A 178 -1.61 14.48 14.68
CA ALA A 178 -0.37 13.71 14.73
C ALA A 178 0.56 14.17 15.87
N ALA A 179 1.79 14.60 15.56
CA ALA A 179 2.75 15.09 16.55
C ALA A 179 2.25 16.30 17.36
N HIS A 180 1.38 17.15 16.79
CA HIS A 180 0.79 18.28 17.52
C HIS A 180 -0.18 17.86 18.62
N ALA A 181 -0.56 16.58 18.68
CA ALA A 181 -1.34 16.02 19.77
C ALA A 181 -0.50 15.52 20.97
N GLU A 182 0.83 15.67 20.94
CA GLU A 182 1.70 15.31 22.08
C GLU A 182 1.18 15.82 23.45
N PRO A 183 0.68 17.07 23.59
CA PRO A 183 0.18 17.56 24.87
C PRO A 183 -1.05 16.80 25.41
N ALA A 184 -1.76 16.04 24.58
CA ALA A 184 -2.89 15.22 25.01
C ALA A 184 -2.47 13.89 25.66
N VAL A 185 -1.22 13.45 25.45
CA VAL A 185 -0.78 12.10 25.86
C VAL A 185 -0.91 11.89 27.37
N ASP A 186 -0.36 12.78 28.19
CA ASP A 186 -0.43 12.61 29.66
C ASP A 186 -1.86 12.75 30.23
N PRO A 187 -2.68 13.74 29.81
CA PRO A 187 -4.08 13.79 30.19
C PRO A 187 -4.88 12.53 29.81
N LEU A 188 -4.67 11.98 28.61
CA LEU A 188 -5.35 10.75 28.19
C LEU A 188 -4.88 9.54 29.01
N ARG A 189 -3.58 9.43 29.32
CA ARG A 189 -3.04 8.40 30.22
C ARG A 189 -3.66 8.46 31.62
N GLN A 190 -3.92 9.66 32.14
CA GLN A 190 -4.62 9.82 33.42
C GLN A 190 -6.05 9.27 33.33
N ILE A 191 -6.78 9.54 32.24
CA ILE A 191 -8.13 9.00 32.03
C ILE A 191 -8.10 7.47 31.94
N VAL A 192 -7.13 6.90 31.21
CA VAL A 192 -6.97 5.44 31.09
C VAL A 192 -6.79 4.76 32.47
N ASN A 193 -6.07 5.41 33.38
CA ASN A 193 -5.80 4.88 34.72
C ASN A 193 -6.81 5.28 35.79
N ASP A 194 -7.78 6.13 35.48
CA ASP A 194 -8.79 6.55 36.45
C ASP A 194 -9.83 5.44 36.66
N GLU A 195 -9.74 4.74 37.79
CA GLU A 195 -10.71 3.70 38.18
C GLU A 195 -12.12 4.24 38.42
N LYS A 196 -12.28 5.56 38.60
CA LYS A 196 -13.59 6.21 38.71
C LYS A 196 -14.18 6.56 37.35
N ALA A 197 -13.38 6.58 36.28
CA ALA A 197 -13.88 6.80 34.93
C ALA A 197 -14.64 5.55 34.44
N SER A 198 -15.71 5.77 33.67
CA SER A 198 -16.46 4.66 33.06
C SER A 198 -15.58 3.87 32.07
N THR A 199 -15.87 2.59 31.88
CA THR A 199 -15.19 1.72 30.90
C THR A 199 -15.15 2.37 29.52
N ALA A 200 -16.29 2.88 29.03
CA ALA A 200 -16.36 3.58 27.74
C ALA A 200 -15.39 4.77 27.66
N ARG A 201 -15.36 5.64 28.70
CA ARG A 201 -14.46 6.80 28.73
C ARG A 201 -12.98 6.40 28.66
N ARG A 202 -12.62 5.32 29.35
CA ARG A 202 -11.26 4.76 29.32
C ARG A 202 -10.92 4.20 27.93
N ILE A 203 -11.84 3.47 27.31
CA ILE A 203 -11.70 2.97 25.94
C ILE A 203 -11.49 4.11 24.94
N HIS A 204 -12.29 5.18 25.02
CA HIS A 204 -12.12 6.32 24.12
C HIS A 204 -10.78 7.03 24.31
N ALA A 205 -10.26 7.09 25.54
CA ALA A 205 -8.92 7.63 25.78
C ALA A 205 -7.82 6.73 25.19
N MET A 206 -7.97 5.40 25.25
CA MET A 206 -7.05 4.47 24.59
C MET A 206 -7.09 4.62 23.06
N ARG A 207 -8.28 4.73 22.45
CA ARG A 207 -8.43 4.96 21.00
C ARG A 207 -7.74 6.25 20.56
N ALA A 208 -7.90 7.33 21.32
CA ALA A 208 -7.21 8.58 21.05
C ALA A 208 -5.68 8.44 21.14
N LEU A 209 -5.14 7.75 22.15
CA LEU A 209 -3.71 7.44 22.22
C LEU A 209 -3.24 6.62 21.01
N GLY A 210 -4.04 5.64 20.58
CA GLY A 210 -3.88 4.91 19.33
C GLY A 210 -3.76 5.82 18.12
N ALA A 211 -4.72 6.73 17.97
CA ALA A 211 -4.80 7.67 16.84
C ALA A 211 -3.67 8.69 16.80
N ILE A 212 -3.17 9.16 17.96
CA ILE A 212 -1.98 10.02 18.06
C ILE A 212 -0.74 9.33 17.47
N GLY A 213 -0.71 7.99 17.46
CA GLY A 213 0.36 7.22 16.85
C GLY A 213 1.60 7.12 17.74
N LEU A 214 2.78 7.00 17.12
CA LEU A 214 4.05 6.79 17.82
C LEU A 214 4.41 7.88 18.84
N THR A 215 3.90 9.10 18.66
CA THR A 215 4.05 10.20 19.63
C THR A 215 3.52 9.82 21.02
N ALA A 216 2.56 8.89 21.09
CA ALA A 216 2.00 8.37 22.32
C ALA A 216 2.75 7.16 22.92
N GLU A 217 3.94 6.78 22.41
CA GLU A 217 4.68 5.57 22.86
C GLU A 217 4.88 5.48 24.38
N ARG A 218 5.03 6.62 25.05
CA ARG A 218 5.13 6.67 26.52
C ARG A 218 3.87 6.19 27.28
N ALA A 219 2.74 6.06 26.60
CA ALA A 219 1.50 5.48 27.14
C ALA A 219 1.49 3.94 27.11
N THR A 220 2.45 3.29 26.44
CA THR A 220 2.51 1.83 26.30
C THR A 220 2.41 1.07 27.63
N PRO A 221 3.09 1.47 28.74
CA PRO A 221 2.95 0.77 30.02
C PRO A 221 1.52 0.81 30.57
N ASP A 222 0.81 1.94 30.38
CA ASP A 222 -0.57 2.12 30.82
C ASP A 222 -1.51 1.23 29.99
N LEU A 223 -1.29 1.17 28.67
CA LEU A 223 -2.04 0.28 27.78
C LEU A 223 -1.76 -1.20 28.07
N GLN A 224 -0.53 -1.60 28.36
CA GLN A 224 -0.21 -2.98 28.74
C GLN A 224 -0.88 -3.40 30.05
N LYS A 225 -0.99 -2.49 31.02
CA LYS A 225 -1.78 -2.71 32.23
C LYS A 225 -3.26 -2.97 31.90
N MET A 226 -3.81 -2.24 30.93
CA MET A 226 -5.20 -2.42 30.47
C MET A 226 -5.41 -3.67 29.64
N GLN A 227 -4.42 -4.04 28.83
CA GLN A 227 -4.39 -5.31 28.11
C GLN A 227 -4.48 -6.51 29.07
N ALA A 228 -3.85 -6.41 30.25
CA ALA A 228 -3.92 -7.46 31.27
C ALA A 228 -5.21 -7.43 32.12
N SER A 229 -6.18 -6.58 31.80
CA SER A 229 -7.45 -6.47 32.51
C SER A 229 -8.30 -7.73 32.32
N ALA A 230 -9.08 -8.09 33.35
CA ALA A 230 -10.11 -9.14 33.23
C ALA A 230 -11.34 -8.68 32.42
N ASP A 231 -11.51 -7.37 32.22
CA ASP A 231 -12.54 -6.80 31.37
C ASP A 231 -12.12 -6.95 29.89
N PRO A 232 -12.86 -7.73 29.07
CA PRO A 232 -12.49 -8.00 27.69
C PRO A 232 -12.54 -6.75 26.80
N ASP A 233 -13.40 -5.78 27.10
CA ASP A 233 -13.53 -4.56 26.29
C ASP A 233 -12.32 -3.64 26.52
N LEU A 234 -11.86 -3.53 27.77
CA LEU A 234 -10.62 -2.81 28.09
C LEU A 234 -9.40 -3.50 27.49
N SER A 235 -9.34 -4.83 27.58
CA SER A 235 -8.24 -5.60 26.99
C SER A 235 -8.16 -5.39 25.48
N ALA A 236 -9.30 -5.53 24.77
CA ALA A 236 -9.36 -5.38 23.32
C ALA A 236 -9.02 -3.95 22.87
N ALA A 237 -9.56 -2.93 23.56
CA ALA A 237 -9.27 -1.53 23.26
C ALA A 237 -7.78 -1.19 23.45
N ALA A 238 -7.16 -1.71 24.50
CA ALA A 238 -5.74 -1.52 24.75
C ALA A 238 -4.87 -2.18 23.68
N MET A 239 -5.19 -3.41 23.27
CA MET A 239 -4.50 -4.09 22.16
C MET A 239 -4.62 -3.29 20.87
N GLY A 240 -5.83 -2.81 20.54
CA GLY A 240 -6.06 -1.97 19.36
C GLY A 240 -5.23 -0.69 19.38
N ALA A 241 -5.19 0.01 20.52
CA ALA A 241 -4.38 1.21 20.70
C ALA A 241 -2.87 0.94 20.54
N ILE A 242 -2.35 -0.15 21.14
CA ILE A 242 -0.95 -0.54 20.99
C ILE A 242 -0.60 -0.85 19.52
N LEU A 243 -1.48 -1.55 18.80
CA LEU A 243 -1.28 -1.85 17.39
C LEU A 243 -1.30 -0.57 16.53
N GLN A 244 -2.24 0.33 16.78
CA GLN A 244 -2.40 1.58 16.01
C GLN A 244 -1.25 2.58 16.27
N MET A 245 -0.74 2.64 17.50
CA MET A 245 0.47 3.41 17.81
C MET A 245 1.69 2.94 17.00
N GLY A 246 1.73 1.66 16.65
CA GLY A 246 2.79 1.06 15.84
C GLY A 246 4.14 1.01 16.55
N GLY A 247 4.16 1.00 17.88
CA GLY A 247 5.37 0.94 18.72
C GLY A 247 6.06 -0.42 18.74
N ALA A 248 7.10 -0.56 19.57
CA ALA A 248 7.78 -1.84 19.75
C ALA A 248 6.88 -2.90 20.43
N ALA A 249 5.93 -2.46 21.26
CA ALA A 249 4.96 -3.34 21.91
C ALA A 249 3.95 -3.97 20.93
N SER A 250 3.81 -3.45 19.70
CA SER A 250 2.97 -4.05 18.66
C SER A 250 3.56 -5.38 18.14
N ALA A 251 4.88 -5.54 18.18
CA ALA A 251 5.58 -6.71 17.64
C ALA A 251 5.13 -8.06 18.23
N PRO A 252 5.06 -8.26 19.56
CA PRO A 252 4.55 -9.52 20.12
C PRO A 252 3.07 -9.78 19.79
N LEU A 253 2.22 -8.75 19.72
CA LEU A 253 0.80 -8.89 19.38
C LEU A 253 0.62 -9.33 17.92
N LEU A 254 1.39 -8.76 17.00
CA LEU A 254 1.38 -9.16 15.60
C LEU A 254 1.98 -10.55 15.42
N ALA A 255 3.01 -10.91 16.19
CA ALA A 255 3.58 -12.26 16.17
C ALA A 255 2.55 -13.32 16.60
N GLU A 256 1.77 -13.05 17.65
CA GLU A 256 0.64 -13.91 18.05
C GLU A 256 -0.45 -13.96 16.98
N SER A 257 -0.79 -12.80 16.39
CA SER A 257 -1.75 -12.72 15.28
C SER A 257 -1.32 -13.55 14.07
N LEU A 258 -0.02 -13.59 13.77
CA LEU A 258 0.56 -14.39 12.68
C LEU A 258 0.40 -15.90 12.95
N VAL A 259 0.60 -16.32 14.20
CA VAL A 259 0.46 -17.73 14.64
C VAL A 259 -0.99 -18.18 14.60
N THR A 260 -1.92 -17.32 15.02
CA THR A 260 -3.34 -17.65 15.16
C THR A 260 -4.16 -17.43 13.88
N ALA A 261 -3.61 -16.71 12.89
CA ALA A 261 -4.24 -16.51 11.59
C ALA A 261 -4.60 -17.86 10.94
N LYS A 262 -5.86 -18.00 10.52
CA LYS A 262 -6.38 -19.22 9.88
C LYS A 262 -6.07 -19.28 8.39
N GLU A 263 -6.09 -18.14 7.72
CA GLU A 263 -5.92 -18.01 6.28
C GLU A 263 -4.57 -17.37 5.93
N ASP A 264 -3.99 -17.78 4.80
CA ASP A 264 -2.75 -17.18 4.32
C ASP A 264 -2.92 -15.71 3.96
N SER A 265 -4.08 -15.32 3.41
CA SER A 265 -4.42 -13.91 3.13
C SER A 265 -4.19 -13.00 4.35
N ILE A 266 -4.62 -13.46 5.53
CA ILE A 266 -4.42 -12.75 6.80
C ILE A 266 -2.94 -12.75 7.18
N ARG A 267 -2.24 -13.88 7.03
CA ARG A 267 -0.79 -13.97 7.31
C ARG A 267 0.03 -12.99 6.48
N LEU A 268 -0.33 -12.79 5.20
CA LEU A 268 0.32 -11.81 4.34
C LEU A 268 0.18 -10.38 4.88
N LEU A 269 -1.02 -10.01 5.32
CA LEU A 269 -1.29 -8.70 5.93
C LEU A 269 -0.50 -8.54 7.24
N VAL A 270 -0.50 -9.56 8.10
CA VAL A 270 0.23 -9.50 9.38
C VAL A 270 1.74 -9.42 9.16
N LEU A 271 2.30 -10.14 8.19
CA LEU A 271 3.72 -10.06 7.84
C LEU A 271 4.12 -8.67 7.34
N ARG A 272 3.26 -8.04 6.52
CA ARG A 272 3.42 -6.65 6.09
C ARG A 272 3.37 -5.70 7.29
N ASP A 273 2.42 -5.88 8.20
CA ASP A 273 2.28 -5.02 9.38
C ASP A 273 3.44 -5.17 10.36
N ILE A 274 4.01 -6.37 10.51
CA ILE A 274 5.26 -6.56 11.25
C ILE A 274 6.42 -5.81 10.56
N ALA A 275 6.48 -5.87 9.23
CA ALA A 275 7.53 -5.23 8.46
C ALA A 275 7.48 -3.69 8.54
N SER A 276 6.28 -3.09 8.60
CA SER A 276 6.09 -1.63 8.71
C SER A 276 6.53 -1.06 10.07
N LEU A 277 6.71 -1.91 11.08
CA LEU A 277 7.32 -1.51 12.35
C LEU A 277 8.83 -1.23 12.21
N HIS A 278 9.46 -1.68 11.12
CA HIS A 278 10.92 -1.65 10.93
C HIS A 278 11.63 -2.29 12.14
N GLU A 279 12.74 -1.71 12.62
CA GLU A 279 13.52 -2.27 13.73
C GLU A 279 12.70 -2.48 15.02
N ARG A 280 11.60 -1.74 15.22
CA ARG A 280 10.68 -1.94 16.36
C ARG A 280 9.96 -3.29 16.29
N GLY A 281 9.81 -3.85 15.09
CA GLY A 281 9.24 -5.17 14.83
C GLY A 281 10.17 -6.33 15.14
N ARG A 282 11.45 -6.10 15.48
CA ARG A 282 12.47 -7.14 15.61
C ARG A 282 12.09 -8.28 16.56
N ALA A 283 11.32 -7.99 17.62
CA ALA A 283 10.86 -8.98 18.58
C ALA A 283 9.94 -10.07 17.97
N ALA A 284 9.32 -9.82 16.81
CA ALA A 284 8.55 -10.80 16.06
C ALA A 284 9.42 -11.79 15.26
N GLY A 285 10.72 -11.48 15.08
CA GLY A 285 11.65 -12.25 14.25
C GLY A 285 11.68 -13.76 14.49
N PRO A 286 11.78 -14.26 15.74
CA PRO A 286 11.76 -15.69 16.03
C PRO A 286 10.50 -16.41 15.52
N THR A 287 9.36 -15.71 15.51
CA THR A 287 8.10 -16.24 14.98
C THR A 287 8.10 -16.19 13.46
N VAL A 288 8.53 -15.08 12.85
CA VAL A 288 8.57 -14.90 11.38
C VAL A 288 9.47 -15.94 10.71
N VAL A 289 10.61 -16.32 11.32
CA VAL A 289 11.52 -17.36 10.79
C VAL A 289 10.80 -18.68 10.49
N LYS A 290 9.78 -19.06 11.29
CA LYS A 290 9.02 -20.32 11.08
C LYS A 290 8.25 -20.33 9.75
N TYR A 291 7.96 -19.16 9.18
CA TYR A 291 7.21 -19.00 7.93
C TYR A 291 8.10 -18.99 6.69
N LEU A 292 9.43 -19.02 6.85
CA LEU A 292 10.38 -19.24 5.72
C LEU A 292 10.17 -20.60 5.04
N SER A 293 9.58 -21.57 5.74
CA SER A 293 9.22 -22.90 5.23
C SER A 293 7.72 -23.09 5.00
N SER A 294 6.93 -22.02 4.92
CA SER A 294 5.49 -22.11 4.63
C SER A 294 5.24 -22.85 3.31
N ALA A 295 4.17 -23.66 3.23
CA ALA A 295 3.75 -24.27 1.97
C ALA A 295 3.33 -23.22 0.93
N ASN A 296 2.69 -22.14 1.41
CA ASN A 296 2.32 -21.01 0.57
C ASN A 296 3.55 -20.17 0.23
N TRP A 297 3.82 -20.04 -1.07
CA TRP A 297 5.01 -19.36 -1.58
C TRP A 297 5.02 -17.87 -1.26
N GLU A 298 3.85 -17.23 -1.24
CA GLU A 298 3.75 -15.79 -0.99
C GLU A 298 4.01 -15.49 0.49
N VAL A 299 3.54 -16.37 1.37
CA VAL A 299 3.85 -16.30 2.82
C VAL A 299 5.35 -16.47 3.06
N ARG A 300 6.02 -17.40 2.37
CA ARG A 300 7.50 -17.52 2.46
C ARG A 300 8.19 -16.23 2.04
N LEU A 301 7.76 -15.65 0.93
CA LEU A 301 8.33 -14.44 0.37
C LEU A 301 8.15 -13.24 1.30
N CYS A 302 6.93 -13.03 1.80
CA CYS A 302 6.63 -12.00 2.77
C CYS A 302 7.44 -12.20 4.05
N ALA A 303 7.61 -13.43 4.55
CA ALA A 303 8.44 -13.71 5.72
C ALA A 303 9.91 -13.29 5.51
N VAL A 304 10.50 -13.60 4.34
CA VAL A 304 11.85 -13.15 3.97
C VAL A 304 11.94 -11.62 4.01
N ARG A 305 10.98 -10.93 3.39
CA ARG A 305 10.95 -9.47 3.32
C ARG A 305 10.79 -8.86 4.71
N THR A 306 9.86 -9.36 5.51
CA THR A 306 9.63 -8.94 6.89
C THR A 306 10.89 -9.01 7.72
N LEU A 307 11.64 -10.12 7.68
CA LEU A 307 12.92 -10.26 8.39
C LEU A 307 13.95 -9.19 7.98
N GLY A 308 13.98 -8.85 6.69
CA GLY A 308 14.80 -7.77 6.16
C GLY A 308 14.42 -6.39 6.71
N TYR A 309 13.13 -6.03 6.68
CA TYR A 309 12.64 -4.74 7.17
C TYR A 309 12.79 -4.56 8.68
N ILE A 310 12.61 -5.63 9.47
CA ILE A 310 12.78 -5.57 10.92
C ILE A 310 14.24 -5.72 11.38
N GLY A 311 15.16 -6.00 10.44
CA GLY A 311 16.58 -6.11 10.73
C GLY A 311 16.95 -7.31 11.61
N TYR A 312 16.27 -8.45 11.48
CA TYR A 312 16.44 -9.61 12.36
C TYR A 312 17.67 -10.46 11.99
N GLN A 313 18.84 -10.07 12.53
CA GLN A 313 20.17 -10.59 12.21
C GLN A 313 20.31 -12.11 12.37
N GLU A 314 19.60 -12.71 13.32
CA GLU A 314 19.66 -14.12 13.64
C GLU A 314 19.15 -15.01 12.49
N SER A 315 18.41 -14.44 11.52
CA SER A 315 17.98 -15.13 10.29
C SER A 315 19.00 -15.11 9.15
N ALA A 316 20.17 -14.48 9.34
CA ALA A 316 21.17 -14.29 8.29
C ALA A 316 21.58 -15.61 7.61
N GLY A 317 21.77 -16.68 8.38
CA GLY A 317 22.17 -17.98 7.85
C GLY A 317 21.12 -18.58 6.91
N GLU A 318 19.86 -18.56 7.33
CA GLU A 318 18.72 -19.04 6.56
C GLU A 318 18.55 -18.21 5.27
N LEU A 319 18.64 -16.89 5.36
CA LEU A 319 18.52 -16.00 4.21
C LEU A 319 19.67 -16.20 3.21
N ILE A 320 20.91 -16.41 3.68
CA ILE A 320 22.05 -16.75 2.79
C ILE A 320 21.78 -18.07 2.07
N ARG A 321 21.21 -19.08 2.74
CA ARG A 321 20.85 -20.36 2.11
C ARG A 321 19.80 -20.16 1.01
N LEU A 322 18.85 -19.25 1.20
CA LEU A 322 17.79 -18.95 0.22
C LEU A 322 18.33 -18.32 -1.08
N LEU A 323 19.52 -17.71 -1.07
CA LEU A 323 20.17 -17.25 -2.30
C LEU A 323 20.50 -18.39 -3.28
N GLY A 324 20.52 -19.63 -2.81
CA GLY A 324 20.71 -20.84 -3.63
C GLY A 324 19.41 -21.51 -4.09
N CYS A 325 18.23 -20.93 -3.85
CA CYS A 325 16.96 -21.50 -4.31
C CYS A 325 16.90 -21.50 -5.85
N VAL A 326 16.61 -22.66 -6.42
CA VAL A 326 16.54 -22.84 -7.89
C VAL A 326 15.09 -22.87 -8.40
N GLU A 327 14.14 -23.08 -7.49
CA GLU A 327 12.72 -23.23 -7.77
C GLU A 327 12.03 -21.89 -7.95
N ASP A 328 12.37 -20.88 -7.14
CA ASP A 328 11.68 -19.60 -7.09
C ASP A 328 12.65 -18.42 -7.03
N TRP A 329 12.81 -17.73 -8.17
CA TRP A 329 13.68 -16.58 -8.30
C TRP A 329 13.25 -15.41 -7.39
N ARG A 330 11.96 -15.29 -7.03
CA ARG A 330 11.45 -14.20 -6.16
C ARG A 330 12.01 -14.31 -4.76
N VAL A 331 12.18 -15.54 -4.27
CA VAL A 331 12.78 -15.83 -2.97
C VAL A 331 14.25 -15.41 -2.96
N VAL A 332 14.99 -15.71 -4.02
CA VAL A 332 16.41 -15.29 -4.18
C VAL A 332 16.51 -13.77 -4.19
N MET A 333 15.66 -13.09 -4.97
CA MET A 333 15.60 -11.63 -5.02
C MET A 333 15.33 -11.01 -3.65
N SER A 334 14.28 -11.47 -2.97
CA SER A 334 13.90 -10.93 -1.66
C SER A 334 14.92 -11.24 -0.58
N ALA A 335 15.58 -12.40 -0.64
CA ALA A 335 16.68 -12.72 0.27
C ALA A 335 17.87 -11.78 0.02
N ALA A 336 18.20 -11.48 -1.24
CA ALA A 336 19.26 -10.53 -1.55
C ALA A 336 18.96 -9.12 -1.01
N GLU A 337 17.74 -8.63 -1.24
CA GLU A 337 17.31 -7.34 -0.68
C GLU A 337 17.33 -7.33 0.85
N ALA A 338 16.79 -8.37 1.49
CA ALA A 338 16.75 -8.48 2.95
C ALA A 338 18.15 -8.48 3.56
N LEU A 339 19.08 -9.27 3.02
CA LEU A 339 20.48 -9.31 3.45
C LEU A 339 21.20 -7.96 3.26
N GLY A 340 20.86 -7.23 2.19
CA GLY A 340 21.31 -5.87 1.94
C GLY A 340 20.83 -4.88 3.00
N ARG A 341 19.51 -4.84 3.24
CA ARG A 341 18.88 -3.99 4.29
C ARG A 341 19.45 -4.28 5.67
N MET A 342 19.69 -5.55 5.97
CA MET A 342 20.26 -6.03 7.24
C MET A 342 21.79 -5.83 7.34
N GLU A 343 22.47 -5.36 6.29
CA GLU A 343 23.94 -5.19 6.26
C GLU A 343 24.73 -6.48 6.60
N VAL A 344 24.24 -7.65 6.16
CA VAL A 344 24.83 -8.97 6.51
C VAL A 344 26.16 -9.22 5.77
N LYS A 345 27.28 -8.90 6.41
CA LYS A 345 28.64 -9.10 5.83
C LYS A 345 28.93 -10.53 5.37
N ALA A 346 28.42 -11.53 6.08
CA ALA A 346 28.61 -12.95 5.72
C ALA A 346 27.98 -13.31 4.37
N ALA A 347 27.02 -12.52 3.87
CA ALA A 347 26.37 -12.76 2.59
C ALA A 347 27.19 -12.29 1.38
N LEU A 348 28.25 -11.51 1.56
CA LEU A 348 29.03 -10.91 0.46
C LEU A 348 29.48 -11.92 -0.60
N PRO A 349 30.03 -13.11 -0.27
CA PRO A 349 30.42 -14.09 -1.29
C PRO A 349 29.22 -14.62 -2.09
N ALA A 350 28.13 -14.97 -1.41
CA ALA A 350 26.93 -15.50 -2.04
C ALA A 350 26.23 -14.45 -2.92
N LEU A 351 26.11 -13.22 -2.44
CA LEU A 351 25.55 -12.09 -3.21
C LEU A 351 26.41 -11.73 -4.42
N THR A 352 27.74 -11.79 -4.28
CA THR A 352 28.65 -11.58 -5.42
C THR A 352 28.39 -12.62 -6.51
N LYS A 353 28.27 -13.90 -6.13
CA LYS A 353 27.91 -14.96 -7.08
C LYS A 353 26.55 -14.71 -7.74
N VAL A 354 25.51 -14.39 -6.96
CA VAL A 354 24.17 -14.09 -7.50
C VAL A 354 24.21 -12.90 -8.48
N SER A 355 24.96 -11.85 -8.16
CA SER A 355 25.09 -10.65 -9.00
C SER A 355 25.70 -10.92 -10.37
N GLN A 356 26.53 -11.96 -10.48
CA GLN A 356 27.25 -12.34 -11.70
C GLN A 356 26.52 -13.42 -12.47
N ASP A 357 26.04 -14.46 -11.78
CA ASP A 357 25.69 -15.73 -12.41
C ASP A 357 24.18 -15.96 -12.51
N HIS A 358 23.34 -15.27 -11.73
CA HIS A 358 21.90 -15.58 -11.72
C HIS A 358 21.29 -15.25 -13.08
N TRP A 359 20.47 -16.16 -13.63
CA TRP A 359 19.93 -16.04 -14.99
C TRP A 359 19.01 -14.82 -15.18
N PHE A 360 18.26 -14.46 -14.14
CA PHE A 360 17.26 -13.38 -14.20
C PHE A 360 17.84 -12.01 -13.80
N PRO A 361 17.77 -10.98 -14.67
CA PRO A 361 18.35 -9.66 -14.39
C PRO A 361 17.84 -8.95 -13.13
N PRO A 362 16.54 -8.96 -12.79
CA PRO A 362 16.04 -8.33 -11.56
C PRO A 362 16.69 -8.89 -10.28
N VAL A 363 16.93 -10.20 -10.24
CA VAL A 363 17.62 -10.86 -9.13
C VAL A 363 19.09 -10.43 -9.05
N ARG A 364 19.77 -10.32 -10.20
CA ARG A 364 21.14 -9.77 -10.23
C ARG A 364 21.15 -8.33 -9.71
N SER A 365 20.20 -7.50 -10.14
CA SER A 365 20.06 -6.11 -9.71
C SER A 365 19.87 -5.98 -8.19
N ALA A 366 19.03 -6.82 -7.60
CA ALA A 366 18.85 -6.88 -6.14
C ALA A 366 20.18 -7.19 -5.42
N ALA A 367 20.94 -8.18 -5.91
CA ALA A 367 22.25 -8.50 -5.35
C ALA A 367 23.29 -7.37 -5.55
N ILE A 368 23.32 -6.74 -6.73
CA ILE A 368 24.17 -5.58 -7.05
C ILE A 368 23.88 -4.43 -6.09
N THR A 369 22.60 -4.21 -5.75
CA THR A 369 22.16 -3.16 -4.82
C THR A 369 22.51 -3.50 -3.37
N ALA A 370 22.41 -4.78 -2.98
CA ALA A 370 22.72 -5.24 -1.63
C ALA A 370 24.23 -5.13 -1.28
N LEU A 371 25.12 -5.32 -2.27
CA LEU A 371 26.58 -5.27 -2.05
C LEU A 371 27.10 -3.93 -1.47
N PRO A 372 26.80 -2.75 -2.05
CA PRO A 372 27.20 -1.46 -1.48
C PRO A 372 26.42 -1.12 -0.20
N ALA A 373 25.19 -1.59 -0.03
CA ALA A 373 24.48 -1.46 1.24
C ALA A 373 25.25 -2.15 2.39
N ILE A 374 25.82 -3.34 2.15
CA ILE A 374 26.62 -4.07 3.13
C ILE A 374 28.03 -3.49 3.32
N ARG A 375 28.68 -3.06 2.23
CA ARG A 375 30.08 -2.57 2.27
C ARG A 375 30.18 -1.15 2.80
N ASP A 376 29.33 -0.28 2.28
CA ASP A 376 29.48 1.17 2.36
C ASP A 376 28.27 1.82 3.05
N ARG A 377 27.27 1.03 3.50
CA ARG A 377 26.00 1.51 4.08
C ARG A 377 25.22 2.44 3.15
N ILE A 378 25.37 2.21 1.85
CA ILE A 378 24.64 2.94 0.82
C ILE A 378 23.35 2.18 0.55
N HIS A 379 22.28 2.61 1.21
CA HIS A 379 20.94 2.05 1.04
C HIS A 379 20.21 2.76 -0.10
N PRO A 380 19.56 2.03 -1.01
CA PRO A 380 18.74 2.64 -2.05
C PRO A 380 17.57 3.37 -1.41
N LYS A 381 17.20 4.54 -1.95
CA LYS A 381 15.93 5.18 -1.59
C LYS A 381 14.78 4.36 -2.16
N SER A 382 13.68 4.27 -1.40
CA SER A 382 12.44 3.70 -1.92
C SER A 382 11.98 4.48 -3.15
N ARG A 383 11.40 3.77 -4.12
CA ARG A 383 10.74 4.37 -5.29
C ARG A 383 9.30 4.78 -4.99
N TYR A 384 8.78 4.38 -3.83
CA TYR A 384 7.45 4.70 -3.35
C TYR A 384 7.51 5.87 -2.35
N PRO A 385 6.44 6.67 -2.26
CA PRO A 385 6.26 7.62 -1.17
C PRO A 385 6.31 6.92 0.20
N ASP A 386 6.80 7.61 1.22
CA ASP A 386 6.95 7.08 2.58
C ASP A 386 5.61 6.66 3.22
N ASP A 387 4.48 7.17 2.73
CA ASP A 387 3.13 6.85 3.19
C ASP A 387 2.51 5.61 2.51
N ASN A 388 3.23 4.94 1.61
CA ASN A 388 2.72 3.78 0.87
C ASN A 388 3.61 2.53 0.97
N PHE A 389 3.94 2.16 2.20
CA PHE A 389 4.68 0.94 2.53
C PHE A 389 4.09 -0.35 1.91
N PRO A 390 2.76 -0.56 1.80
CA PRO A 390 2.23 -1.77 1.18
C PRO A 390 2.68 -1.97 -0.27
N LEU A 391 2.75 -0.91 -1.09
CA LEU A 391 3.25 -1.04 -2.46
C LEU A 391 4.73 -1.43 -2.49
N GLU A 392 5.55 -0.87 -1.60
CA GLU A 392 6.95 -1.27 -1.48
C GLU A 392 7.08 -2.72 -1.00
N PHE A 393 6.27 -3.14 -0.03
CA PHE A 393 6.32 -4.48 0.52
C PHE A 393 5.91 -5.55 -0.49
N PHE A 394 4.94 -5.29 -1.37
CA PHE A 394 4.47 -6.23 -2.38
C PHE A 394 5.11 -6.05 -3.77
N ASP A 395 6.16 -5.25 -3.87
CA ASP A 395 6.72 -4.85 -5.16
C ASP A 395 7.35 -5.98 -6.00
N TYR A 396 7.59 -7.13 -5.39
CA TYR A 396 8.13 -8.30 -6.08
C TYR A 396 7.26 -8.77 -7.25
N TRP A 397 5.97 -8.43 -7.27
CA TRP A 397 5.06 -8.68 -8.39
C TRP A 397 5.46 -7.95 -9.68
N ASN A 398 6.19 -6.84 -9.56
CA ASN A 398 6.54 -5.97 -10.67
C ASN A 398 7.95 -6.21 -11.24
N ALA A 399 8.71 -7.16 -10.69
CA ALA A 399 10.14 -7.29 -11.01
C ALA A 399 10.41 -7.67 -12.49
N GLY A 400 9.45 -8.27 -13.19
CA GLY A 400 9.54 -8.60 -14.61
C GLY A 400 9.01 -7.53 -15.58
N LEU A 401 8.46 -6.42 -15.08
CA LEU A 401 7.84 -5.41 -15.94
C LEU A 401 8.83 -4.74 -16.89
N GLY A 402 8.42 -4.57 -18.15
CA GLY A 402 9.22 -3.91 -19.18
C GLY A 402 10.29 -4.79 -19.83
N MET A 403 10.35 -6.08 -19.50
CA MET A 403 11.24 -7.03 -20.16
C MET A 403 10.77 -7.33 -21.60
N GLU A 404 11.71 -7.69 -22.47
CA GLU A 404 11.38 -8.01 -23.86
C GLU A 404 10.52 -9.28 -23.96
N ILE A 405 9.39 -9.18 -24.66
CA ILE A 405 8.48 -10.29 -24.97
C ILE A 405 8.34 -10.49 -26.49
N LEU A 406 7.83 -11.65 -26.91
CA LEU A 406 7.41 -11.91 -28.29
C LEU A 406 5.93 -11.57 -28.48
N ASN A 407 5.60 -10.94 -29.60
CA ASN A 407 4.21 -10.75 -30.02
C ASN A 407 3.75 -11.87 -30.95
N ASP A 408 2.47 -11.86 -31.34
CA ASP A 408 1.88 -12.90 -32.19
C ASP A 408 2.58 -13.04 -33.55
N ALA A 409 3.04 -11.94 -34.14
CA ALA A 409 3.77 -11.96 -35.41
C ALA A 409 5.16 -12.60 -35.28
N ASP A 410 5.78 -12.49 -34.10
CA ASP A 410 7.09 -13.06 -33.81
C ASP A 410 7.05 -14.58 -33.61
N ALA A 411 5.92 -15.13 -33.16
CA ALA A 411 5.78 -16.56 -32.87
C ALA A 411 6.12 -17.46 -34.08
N ASN A 412 5.85 -16.97 -35.30
CA ASN A 412 6.18 -17.68 -36.56
C ASN A 412 7.63 -17.46 -37.04
N ARG A 413 8.36 -16.55 -36.40
CA ARG A 413 9.74 -16.16 -36.76
C ARG A 413 10.79 -16.74 -35.82
N ILE A 414 10.38 -17.58 -34.87
CA ILE A 414 11.29 -18.28 -33.96
C ILE A 414 12.30 -19.09 -34.77
N ARG A 415 13.59 -18.87 -34.51
CA ARG A 415 14.69 -19.53 -35.24
C ARG A 415 15.01 -20.94 -34.73
N PHE A 416 14.60 -21.25 -33.50
CA PHE A 416 14.86 -22.56 -32.90
C PHE A 416 14.04 -23.66 -33.60
N PRO A 417 14.60 -24.87 -33.78
CA PRO A 417 13.83 -26.01 -34.27
C PRO A 417 12.76 -26.42 -33.26
N ILE A 418 11.50 -26.13 -33.55
CA ILE A 418 10.36 -26.48 -32.70
C ILE A 418 9.94 -27.93 -32.97
N GLN A 419 9.64 -28.68 -31.91
CA GLN A 419 8.99 -29.97 -32.00
C GLN A 419 7.51 -29.76 -32.37
N ALA A 420 7.05 -30.43 -33.43
CA ALA A 420 5.66 -30.33 -33.86
C ALA A 420 4.72 -30.64 -32.68
N ALA A 421 3.73 -29.78 -32.46
CA ALA A 421 2.73 -29.98 -31.43
C ALA A 421 2.02 -31.32 -31.68
N LYS A 422 2.11 -32.25 -30.73
CA LYS A 422 1.54 -33.60 -30.86
C LYS A 422 0.12 -33.73 -30.32
N SER A 423 -0.55 -32.66 -29.92
CA SER A 423 -1.85 -32.77 -29.26
C SER A 423 -2.89 -31.82 -29.81
N GLU A 424 -3.82 -32.39 -30.56
CA GLU A 424 -5.23 -32.02 -30.43
C GLU A 424 -5.85 -33.00 -29.44
N VAL A 425 -6.58 -32.48 -28.45
CA VAL A 425 -7.44 -33.33 -27.61
C VAL A 425 -8.62 -33.76 -28.50
N PRO A 426 -8.87 -35.06 -28.69
CA PRO A 426 -9.97 -35.49 -29.54
C PRO A 426 -11.29 -34.87 -29.08
N LYS A 427 -12.13 -34.40 -30.01
CA LYS A 427 -13.42 -33.76 -29.69
C LYS A 427 -14.29 -34.61 -28.76
N ALA A 428 -14.25 -35.94 -28.91
CA ALA A 428 -14.94 -36.90 -28.05
C ALA A 428 -14.48 -36.85 -26.57
N VAL A 429 -13.23 -36.49 -26.30
CA VAL A 429 -12.70 -36.31 -24.95
C VAL A 429 -13.18 -34.98 -24.37
N LEU A 430 -13.20 -33.92 -25.17
CA LEU A 430 -13.71 -32.59 -24.76
C LEU A 430 -15.21 -32.61 -24.44
N THR A 431 -16.03 -33.27 -25.26
CA THR A 431 -17.48 -33.38 -25.02
C THR A 431 -17.82 -34.09 -23.70
N LYS A 432 -16.96 -35.01 -23.22
CA LYS A 432 -17.13 -35.65 -21.90
C LYS A 432 -16.83 -34.70 -20.74
N LEU A 433 -15.96 -33.71 -20.93
CA LEU A 433 -15.73 -32.64 -19.94
C LEU A 433 -16.90 -31.65 -19.92
N GLU A 434 -17.37 -31.23 -21.10
CA GLU A 434 -18.47 -30.27 -21.26
C GLU A 434 -19.81 -30.78 -20.69
N ALA A 435 -20.07 -32.09 -20.76
CA ALA A 435 -21.28 -32.72 -20.20
C ALA A 435 -21.42 -32.58 -18.68
N ASN A 436 -20.35 -32.21 -17.97
CA ASN A 436 -20.35 -31.96 -16.52
C ASN A 436 -20.56 -30.49 -16.14
N GLY A 437 -20.93 -29.61 -17.08
CA GLY A 437 -21.39 -28.24 -16.81
C GLY A 437 -20.35 -27.13 -17.00
N GLU A 438 -19.17 -27.42 -17.55
CA GLU A 438 -18.10 -26.43 -17.78
C GLU A 438 -17.83 -26.24 -19.28
N THR A 439 -18.24 -25.10 -19.84
CA THR A 439 -18.23 -24.83 -21.30
C THR A 439 -17.32 -23.68 -21.74
N ARG A 440 -16.50 -23.13 -20.84
CA ARG A 440 -15.64 -21.96 -21.12
C ARG A 440 -14.18 -22.26 -20.87
N GLY A 441 -13.33 -22.15 -21.89
CA GLY A 441 -11.87 -22.18 -21.76
C GLY A 441 -11.13 -22.61 -23.03
N ILE A 442 -9.83 -22.34 -23.08
CA ILE A 442 -8.92 -22.85 -24.11
C ILE A 442 -8.34 -24.17 -23.59
N TYR A 443 -8.41 -25.22 -24.42
CA TYR A 443 -7.96 -26.56 -24.06
C TYR A 443 -6.62 -26.91 -24.72
N CYS A 444 -5.77 -27.58 -23.96
CA CYS A 444 -4.60 -28.29 -24.45
C CYS A 444 -4.62 -29.71 -23.93
N GLY A 445 -3.78 -30.60 -24.48
CA GLY A 445 -3.61 -31.89 -23.85
C GLY A 445 -2.36 -32.64 -24.25
N LEU A 446 -2.27 -33.86 -23.75
CA LEU A 446 -1.20 -34.79 -24.02
C LEU A 446 -1.74 -36.21 -23.89
N LYS A 447 -1.61 -37.01 -24.95
CA LYS A 447 -1.86 -38.46 -24.85
C LYS A 447 -0.79 -39.06 -23.94
N VAL A 448 -1.24 -39.82 -22.95
CA VAL A 448 -0.40 -40.57 -22.02
C VAL A 448 -0.90 -42.01 -21.93
N ASP A 449 -0.16 -42.87 -21.26
CA ASP A 449 -0.57 -44.25 -21.03
C ASP A 449 -1.90 -44.31 -20.26
N GLY A 450 -2.89 -44.97 -20.87
CA GLY A 450 -4.22 -45.20 -20.30
C GLY A 450 -5.18 -44.01 -20.39
N GLY A 451 -4.83 -42.92 -21.08
CA GLY A 451 -5.73 -41.76 -21.18
C GLY A 451 -5.13 -40.50 -21.78
N TYR A 452 -5.65 -39.35 -21.38
CA TYR A 452 -5.18 -38.02 -21.76
C TYR A 452 -5.04 -37.14 -20.52
N LEU A 453 -3.96 -36.35 -20.45
CA LEU A 453 -3.92 -35.17 -19.60
C LEU A 453 -4.48 -34.00 -20.40
N VAL A 454 -5.52 -33.37 -19.89
CA VAL A 454 -6.21 -32.24 -20.53
C VAL A 454 -6.07 -31.03 -19.63
N GLY A 455 -5.41 -29.99 -20.12
CA GLY A 455 -5.28 -28.70 -19.45
C GLY A 455 -6.32 -27.72 -19.99
N ARG A 456 -6.83 -26.88 -19.09
CA ARG A 456 -7.79 -25.83 -19.40
C ARG A 456 -7.31 -24.50 -18.82
N ASP A 457 -7.48 -23.46 -19.62
CA ASP A 457 -7.34 -22.07 -19.23
C ASP A 457 -8.69 -21.37 -19.40
N SER A 458 -9.30 -20.90 -18.31
CA SER A 458 -10.52 -20.09 -18.35
C SER A 458 -10.28 -18.66 -17.84
N GLY A 459 -9.02 -18.21 -17.83
CA GLY A 459 -8.63 -16.87 -17.40
C GLY A 459 -9.04 -16.59 -15.96
N GLU A 460 -9.80 -15.51 -15.77
CA GLU A 460 -10.26 -15.04 -14.45
C GLU A 460 -11.12 -16.06 -13.69
N TRP A 461 -11.71 -17.02 -14.42
CA TRP A 461 -12.56 -18.06 -13.87
C TRP A 461 -11.76 -19.30 -13.42
N GLY A 462 -10.42 -19.23 -13.49
CA GLY A 462 -9.49 -20.29 -13.14
C GLY A 462 -9.35 -21.33 -14.24
N GLY A 463 -8.63 -22.41 -13.92
CA GLY A 463 -8.35 -23.48 -14.86
C GLY A 463 -7.96 -24.74 -14.13
N ASP A 464 -7.65 -25.78 -14.90
CA ASP A 464 -7.26 -27.05 -14.33
C ASP A 464 -6.45 -27.93 -15.28
N ILE A 465 -5.94 -29.00 -14.71
CA ILE A 465 -5.45 -30.17 -15.43
C ILE A 465 -6.23 -31.37 -14.93
N VAL A 466 -6.84 -32.10 -15.85
CA VAL A 466 -7.62 -33.30 -15.58
C VAL A 466 -7.03 -34.47 -16.38
N PHE A 467 -6.84 -35.60 -15.71
CA PHE A 467 -6.59 -36.86 -16.40
C PHE A 467 -7.92 -37.51 -16.75
N ILE A 468 -8.09 -37.90 -18.01
CA ILE A 468 -9.26 -38.64 -18.50
C ILE A 468 -8.77 -39.97 -19.02
N ASP A 469 -9.20 -41.06 -18.38
CA ASP A 469 -8.83 -42.40 -18.82
C ASP A 469 -9.51 -42.78 -20.14
N ASP A 470 -9.05 -43.87 -20.76
CA ASP A 470 -9.63 -44.36 -22.04
C ASP A 470 -11.12 -44.75 -21.92
N GLN A 471 -11.64 -44.95 -20.71
CA GLN A 471 -13.07 -45.20 -20.45
C GLN A 471 -13.87 -43.89 -20.31
N GLY A 472 -13.21 -42.77 -20.07
CA GLY A 472 -13.79 -41.45 -19.90
C GLY A 472 -13.98 -41.02 -18.45
N LYS A 473 -13.42 -41.73 -17.47
CA LYS A 473 -13.42 -41.31 -16.07
C LYS A 473 -12.37 -40.22 -15.87
N SER A 474 -12.76 -39.14 -15.20
CA SER A 474 -11.90 -38.00 -14.92
C SER A 474 -11.27 -38.06 -13.51
N GLN A 475 -10.04 -37.58 -13.40
CA GLN A 475 -9.32 -37.35 -12.15
C GLN A 475 -8.74 -35.92 -12.19
N MET A 476 -9.11 -35.09 -11.20
CA MET A 476 -8.49 -33.78 -11.01
C MET A 476 -6.99 -33.97 -10.67
N VAL A 477 -6.11 -33.24 -11.35
CA VAL A 477 -4.66 -33.28 -11.14
C VAL A 477 -4.16 -32.01 -10.49
N LEU A 478 -4.60 -30.85 -11.00
CA LEU A 478 -4.15 -29.52 -10.59
C LEU A 478 -5.25 -28.49 -10.90
N ARG A 479 -5.40 -27.45 -10.08
CA ARG A 479 -6.30 -26.32 -10.34
C ARG A 479 -5.49 -25.06 -10.64
N GLU A 480 -5.11 -24.90 -11.89
CA GLU A 480 -4.30 -23.79 -12.40
C GLU A 480 -4.69 -23.50 -13.85
N ASN A 481 -4.65 -22.23 -14.25
CA ASN A 481 -4.81 -21.85 -15.66
C ASN A 481 -3.69 -22.44 -16.50
N THR A 482 -4.04 -23.42 -17.34
CA THR A 482 -3.04 -24.25 -18.02
C THR A 482 -2.92 -23.86 -19.49
N GLN A 483 -1.77 -23.26 -19.82
CA GLN A 483 -1.44 -22.83 -21.18
C GLN A 483 -1.06 -24.00 -22.09
N ALA A 484 -0.29 -24.97 -21.59
CA ALA A 484 0.14 -26.14 -22.37
C ALA A 484 0.66 -27.28 -21.48
N VAL A 485 0.66 -28.51 -22.03
CA VAL A 485 1.22 -29.72 -21.43
C VAL A 485 2.16 -30.41 -22.42
N TYR A 486 3.37 -30.76 -21.99
CA TYR A 486 4.43 -31.32 -22.84
C TYR A 486 5.01 -32.61 -22.28
N GLN A 487 5.19 -33.61 -23.13
CA GLN A 487 6.12 -34.71 -22.87
C GLN A 487 7.54 -34.23 -23.16
N THR A 488 8.37 -34.15 -22.12
CA THR A 488 9.80 -33.84 -22.22
C THR A 488 10.64 -35.09 -21.98
N PRO A 489 11.97 -35.06 -22.26
CA PRO A 489 12.86 -36.18 -21.94
C PRO A 489 12.87 -36.56 -20.45
N ASN A 490 12.61 -35.60 -19.55
CA ASN A 490 12.68 -35.78 -18.11
C ASN A 490 11.29 -35.83 -17.43
N GLY A 491 10.25 -36.13 -18.19
CA GLY A 491 8.88 -36.25 -17.69
C GLY A 491 7.92 -35.26 -18.31
N ILE A 492 6.72 -35.15 -17.71
CA ILE A 492 5.65 -34.32 -18.23
C ILE A 492 5.67 -32.98 -17.51
N LEU A 493 5.64 -31.89 -18.28
CA LEU A 493 5.57 -30.53 -17.77
C LEU A 493 4.27 -29.86 -18.19
N ALA A 494 3.74 -29.02 -17.31
CA ALA A 494 2.67 -28.08 -17.64
C ALA A 494 3.15 -26.65 -17.43
N THR A 495 2.83 -25.78 -18.37
CA THR A 495 3.01 -24.33 -18.24
C THR A 495 1.70 -23.72 -17.81
N THR A 496 1.70 -23.06 -16.65
CA THR A 496 0.49 -22.46 -16.07
C THR A 496 0.74 -21.00 -15.71
N GLY A 497 -0.33 -20.23 -15.58
CA GLY A 497 -0.25 -18.86 -15.07
C GLY A 497 -1.48 -18.01 -15.35
N LEU A 498 -1.53 -16.84 -14.73
CA LEU A 498 -2.59 -15.86 -14.89
C LEU A 498 -1.99 -14.45 -14.86
N ASP A 499 -2.43 -13.63 -15.81
CA ASP A 499 -2.22 -12.19 -15.82
C ASP A 499 -3.60 -11.51 -15.76
N HIS A 500 -3.97 -10.98 -14.59
CA HIS A 500 -5.27 -10.35 -14.37
C HIS A 500 -5.29 -9.44 -13.14
N LEU A 501 -5.88 -8.23 -13.26
CA LEU A 501 -6.09 -7.25 -12.18
C LEU A 501 -4.88 -7.07 -11.24
N GLY A 502 -3.68 -6.98 -11.81
CA GLY A 502 -2.44 -6.76 -11.05
C GLY A 502 -1.79 -8.03 -10.50
N MET A 503 -2.38 -9.21 -10.72
CA MET A 503 -1.70 -10.49 -10.55
C MET A 503 -0.97 -10.86 -11.83
N ASN A 504 0.30 -11.23 -11.72
CA ASN A 504 1.10 -11.71 -12.83
C ASN A 504 2.00 -12.85 -12.35
N GLY A 505 1.55 -14.08 -12.57
CA GLY A 505 2.25 -15.26 -12.08
C GLY A 505 2.25 -16.38 -13.11
N GLY A 506 3.38 -17.04 -13.28
CA GLY A 506 3.49 -18.26 -14.09
C GLY A 506 4.34 -19.31 -13.41
N VAL A 507 3.96 -20.57 -13.55
CA VAL A 507 4.63 -21.71 -12.92
C VAL A 507 4.78 -22.84 -13.93
N LEU A 508 5.94 -23.48 -13.90
CA LEU A 508 6.12 -24.80 -14.51
C LEU A 508 5.82 -25.86 -13.47
N TYR A 509 4.84 -26.71 -13.76
CA TYR A 509 4.50 -27.88 -12.95
C TYR A 509 5.09 -29.15 -13.57
N ARG A 510 5.59 -30.05 -12.72
CA ARG A 510 5.86 -31.45 -13.09
C ARG A 510 4.61 -32.27 -12.82
N LEU A 511 4.19 -33.07 -13.80
CA LEU A 511 3.06 -33.97 -13.67
C LEU A 511 3.56 -35.41 -13.59
N GLU A 512 3.22 -36.11 -12.51
CA GLU A 512 3.67 -37.48 -12.25
C GLU A 512 2.59 -38.31 -11.55
N LYS A 513 2.75 -39.63 -11.59
CA LYS A 513 1.89 -40.55 -10.83
C LYS A 513 2.49 -40.81 -9.47
N ASN A 514 1.68 -40.72 -8.42
CA ASN A 514 2.07 -41.13 -7.08
C ASN A 514 2.20 -42.67 -6.96
N ALA A 515 2.58 -43.16 -5.78
CA ALA A 515 2.71 -44.61 -5.52
C ALA A 515 1.39 -45.40 -5.71
N ALA A 516 0.23 -44.74 -5.64
CA ALA A 516 -1.08 -45.33 -5.90
C ALA A 516 -1.50 -45.26 -7.39
N GLY A 517 -0.63 -44.77 -8.28
CA GLY A 517 -0.89 -44.62 -9.70
C GLY A 517 -1.75 -43.41 -10.08
N GLN A 518 -2.06 -42.52 -9.14
CA GLN A 518 -2.86 -41.30 -9.37
C GLN A 518 -1.98 -40.14 -9.80
N TRP A 519 -2.43 -39.39 -10.80
CA TRP A 519 -1.72 -38.19 -11.27
C TRP A 519 -1.70 -37.07 -10.23
N GLN A 520 -0.58 -36.37 -10.12
CA GLN A 520 -0.40 -35.17 -9.29
C GLN A 520 0.46 -34.14 -10.03
N GLY A 521 0.25 -32.85 -9.71
CA GLY A 521 1.08 -31.75 -10.18
C GLY A 521 1.90 -31.15 -9.04
N HIS A 522 3.21 -30.99 -9.25
CA HIS A 522 4.12 -30.37 -8.29
C HIS A 522 4.78 -29.13 -8.91
N PRO A 523 4.75 -27.96 -8.25
CA PRO A 523 5.49 -26.79 -8.72
C PRO A 523 6.97 -27.13 -8.88
N TRP A 524 7.57 -26.77 -10.02
CA TRP A 524 8.95 -27.09 -10.33
C TRP A 524 9.82 -25.84 -10.52
N ARG A 525 9.36 -24.88 -11.33
CA ARG A 525 10.05 -23.61 -11.56
C ARG A 525 9.08 -22.46 -11.65
N GLN A 526 9.42 -21.35 -11.00
CA GLN A 526 8.69 -20.10 -11.14
C GLN A 526 9.10 -19.39 -12.43
N LEU A 527 8.12 -19.09 -13.29
CA LEU A 527 8.33 -18.23 -14.46
C LEU A 527 8.34 -16.75 -14.03
N PRO A 528 8.98 -15.86 -14.79
CA PRO A 528 9.01 -14.43 -14.47
C PRO A 528 7.70 -13.70 -14.76
N GLY A 529 6.66 -14.40 -15.20
CA GLY A 529 5.29 -13.89 -15.37
C GLY A 529 4.38 -14.95 -15.97
N ALA A 530 3.12 -14.62 -16.19
CA ALA A 530 2.17 -15.50 -16.86
C ALA A 530 2.62 -15.84 -18.29
N PRO A 531 2.54 -17.11 -18.73
CA PRO A 531 2.95 -17.50 -20.07
C PRO A 531 1.89 -17.10 -21.11
N PHE A 532 2.29 -16.34 -22.13
CA PHE A 532 1.48 -16.11 -23.34
C PHE A 532 1.46 -17.36 -24.21
N PHE A 533 2.63 -17.96 -24.42
CA PHE A 533 2.76 -19.23 -25.10
C PHE A 533 4.07 -19.92 -24.73
N SER A 534 4.13 -21.22 -25.00
CA SER A 534 5.36 -22.00 -24.91
C SER A 534 5.54 -22.96 -26.09
N ARG A 535 6.77 -23.41 -26.32
CA ARG A 535 7.17 -24.31 -27.41
C ARG A 535 8.26 -25.27 -26.94
N LEU A 536 8.01 -26.58 -27.08
CA LEU A 536 9.04 -27.59 -26.91
C LEU A 536 9.99 -27.57 -28.11
N LEU A 537 11.28 -27.44 -27.86
CA LEU A 537 12.33 -27.45 -28.87
C LEU A 537 12.77 -28.90 -29.16
N LYS A 538 13.29 -29.16 -30.36
CA LYS A 538 13.75 -30.50 -30.76
C LYS A 538 14.90 -31.04 -29.91
N ASP A 539 15.62 -30.17 -29.20
CA ASP A 539 16.69 -30.54 -28.27
C ASP A 539 16.16 -30.81 -26.84
N GLY A 540 14.85 -30.79 -26.64
CA GLY A 540 14.18 -31.08 -25.36
C GLY A 540 14.04 -29.88 -24.43
N ARG A 541 14.58 -28.71 -24.78
CA ARG A 541 14.37 -27.47 -24.00
C ARG A 541 12.97 -26.90 -24.24
N LEU A 542 12.45 -26.17 -23.25
CA LEU A 542 11.17 -25.50 -23.33
C LEU A 542 11.39 -23.99 -23.47
N LEU A 543 10.96 -23.41 -24.60
CA LEU A 543 10.89 -21.96 -24.78
C LEU A 543 9.53 -21.47 -24.26
N VAL A 544 9.54 -20.49 -23.36
CA VAL A 544 8.35 -19.89 -22.76
C VAL A 544 8.41 -18.38 -22.96
N ASN A 545 7.40 -17.82 -23.61
CA ASN A 545 7.21 -16.38 -23.70
C ASN A 545 6.20 -15.98 -22.62
N CYS A 546 6.63 -15.18 -21.65
CA CYS A 546 5.81 -14.72 -20.54
C CYS A 546 5.93 -13.21 -20.36
N ASP A 547 5.02 -12.61 -19.59
CA ASP A 547 5.00 -11.16 -19.38
C ASP A 547 6.31 -10.62 -18.77
N GLY A 548 7.01 -11.41 -17.97
CA GLY A 548 8.35 -11.08 -17.44
C GLY A 548 9.54 -11.45 -18.33
N GLY A 549 9.31 -11.77 -19.60
CA GLY A 549 10.34 -11.95 -20.61
C GLY A 549 10.35 -13.32 -21.31
N ILE A 550 11.32 -13.51 -22.21
CA ILE A 550 11.47 -14.76 -23.00
C ILE A 550 12.44 -15.70 -22.29
N VAL A 551 11.97 -16.86 -21.87
CA VAL A 551 12.76 -17.82 -21.09
C VAL A 551 12.94 -19.12 -21.84
N VAL A 552 14.14 -19.69 -21.80
CA VAL A 552 14.38 -21.09 -22.15
C VAL A 552 14.71 -21.88 -20.89
N VAL A 553 14.04 -23.03 -20.74
CA VAL A 553 14.21 -23.94 -19.62
C VAL A 553 14.81 -25.25 -20.13
N SER A 554 15.94 -25.66 -19.56
CA SER A 554 16.60 -26.93 -19.87
C SER A 554 15.79 -28.12 -19.33
N PRO A 555 15.99 -29.35 -19.84
CA PRO A 555 15.37 -30.54 -19.26
C PRO A 555 15.68 -30.72 -17.75
N ASN A 556 16.83 -30.20 -17.30
CA ASN A 556 17.24 -30.26 -15.90
C ASN A 556 16.70 -29.10 -15.06
N GLY A 557 16.06 -28.12 -15.70
CA GLY A 557 15.41 -26.98 -15.05
C GLY A 557 16.28 -25.74 -14.92
N ASP A 558 17.43 -25.69 -15.60
CA ASP A 558 18.21 -24.46 -15.72
C ASP A 558 17.43 -23.47 -16.58
N MET A 559 17.32 -22.23 -16.11
CA MET A 559 16.58 -21.19 -16.80
C MET A 559 17.56 -20.19 -17.40
N GLN A 560 17.24 -19.69 -18.58
CA GLN A 560 17.98 -18.63 -19.24
C GLN A 560 16.97 -17.63 -19.81
N LEU A 561 17.19 -16.34 -19.54
CA LEU A 561 16.46 -15.27 -20.20
C LEU A 561 17.13 -14.96 -21.55
N LEU A 562 16.34 -14.79 -22.61
CA LEU A 562 16.77 -14.45 -23.95
C LEU A 562 16.22 -13.09 -24.39
N THR A 563 16.95 -12.43 -25.27
CA THR A 563 16.49 -11.25 -26.02
C THR A 563 15.73 -11.66 -27.28
N ARG A 564 14.92 -10.76 -27.84
CA ARG A 564 14.23 -10.97 -29.12
C ARG A 564 15.21 -11.33 -30.24
N LYS A 565 16.37 -10.67 -30.28
CA LYS A 565 17.43 -10.93 -31.27
C LYS A 565 17.99 -12.35 -31.19
N GLU A 566 18.03 -12.93 -29.99
CA GLU A 566 18.50 -14.30 -29.79
C GLU A 566 17.46 -15.37 -30.11
N VAL A 567 16.18 -14.99 -30.29
CA VAL A 567 15.08 -15.94 -30.51
C VAL A 567 14.56 -15.88 -31.94
N LEU A 568 14.64 -14.72 -32.58
CA LEU A 568 14.09 -14.49 -33.91
C LEU A 568 15.11 -14.70 -35.02
N LYS A 569 14.60 -15.13 -36.17
CA LYS A 569 15.38 -15.10 -37.42
C LYS A 569 15.76 -13.64 -37.75
N PRO A 570 16.98 -13.39 -38.26
CA PRO A 570 17.43 -12.06 -38.68
C PRO A 570 16.43 -11.34 -39.58
#